data_AF-A0A8W8IU82-F1
#
_entry.id   AF-A0A8W8IU82-F1
#
_cell.length_a   1.000
_cell.length_b   1.000
_cell.length_c   1.000
_cell.angle_alpha   90.00
_cell.angle_beta   90.00
_cell.angle_gamma   90.00
#
_symmetry.space_group_name_H-M   'P 1'
#
loop_
_entity.id
_entity.type
_entity.pdbx_description
1 polymer ?
#
loop_
_entity_poly.entity_id
_entity_poly.type
_entity_poly.pdbx_seq_one_letter_code
_entity_poly.pdbx_strand_id
1 'polypeptide(L)'
;DRSCYICHRQLILCRVTLGKSFLQFSAIKMAHAPPGHHSIIGRPSSGGLMFPEYVVYRGEQAYPEYLITFQICKPESPDNSAAPTPKKS
;
A
#
# COMPACT_ATOMS: atom_id res chain seq x y z
N ASP A 1 -5.05 -13.21 -15.56
CA ASP A 1 -5.29 -12.92 -14.14
C ASP A 1 -4.77 -14.08 -13.31
N ARG A 2 -3.79 -13.85 -12.43
CA ARG A 2 -3.21 -14.88 -11.53
C ARG A 2 -3.48 -14.55 -10.05
N SER A 3 -4.33 -13.57 -9.78
CA SER A 3 -4.63 -13.14 -8.43
C SER A 3 -5.59 -14.12 -7.75
N CYS A 4 -5.31 -14.46 -6.49
CA CYS A 4 -6.25 -15.23 -5.67
C CYS A 4 -7.25 -14.29 -4.98
N TYR A 5 -8.56 -14.51 -5.21
CA TYR A 5 -9.67 -13.77 -4.60
C TYR A 5 -10.36 -14.54 -3.46
N ILE A 6 -9.90 -15.76 -3.15
CA ILE A 6 -10.54 -16.67 -2.17
C ILE A 6 -9.75 -16.70 -0.86
N CYS A 7 -8.42 -16.70 -0.90
CA CYS A 7 -7.62 -16.79 0.32
C CYS A 7 -7.67 -15.50 1.14
N HIS A 8 -7.77 -15.64 2.47
CA HIS A 8 -7.56 -14.53 3.39
C HIS A 8 -6.11 -14.03 3.32
N ARG A 9 -5.96 -12.72 3.22
CA ARG A 9 -4.69 -11.99 3.25
C ARG A 9 -4.58 -11.23 4.56
N GLN A 10 -3.35 -10.89 4.95
CA GLN A 10 -3.08 -10.11 6.14
C GLN A 10 -2.29 -8.84 5.78
N LEU A 11 -2.69 -7.73 6.39
CA LEU A 11 -2.01 -6.43 6.31
C LEU A 11 -1.76 -5.94 7.74
N ILE A 12 -0.62 -5.33 7.99
CA ILE A 12 -0.34 -4.67 9.27
C ILE A 12 -0.51 -3.17 9.09
N LEU A 13 -1.32 -2.56 9.95
CA LEU A 13 -1.40 -1.11 10.10
C LEU A 13 -0.56 -0.72 11.31
N CYS A 14 0.57 -0.06 11.04
CA CYS A 14 1.55 0.30 12.07
C CYS A 14 1.39 1.73 12.55
N ARG A 15 1.67 1.97 13.84
CA ARG A 15 2.08 3.28 14.32
C ARG A 15 3.57 3.44 14.05
N VAL A 16 3.95 4.49 13.32
CA VAL A 16 5.34 4.71 12.94
C VAL A 16 5.81 6.09 13.38
N THR A 17 6.90 6.14 14.15
CA THR A 17 7.53 7.38 14.60
C THR A 17 8.51 7.87 13.54
N LEU A 18 8.11 8.87 12.75
CA LEU A 18 8.90 9.39 11.64
C LEU A 18 9.99 10.39 12.06
N GLY A 19 9.79 11.11 13.17
CA GLY A 19 10.70 12.19 13.60
C GLY A 19 10.93 13.23 12.50
N LYS A 20 12.17 13.74 12.40
CA LYS A 20 12.58 14.59 11.27
C LYS A 20 12.82 13.74 10.01
N SER A 21 11.98 13.92 9.00
CA SER A 21 12.04 13.18 7.74
C SER A 21 12.87 13.90 6.67
N PHE A 22 13.67 13.13 5.92
CA PHE A 22 14.36 13.62 4.73
C PHE A 22 13.50 13.33 3.49
N LEU A 23 13.26 14.35 2.66
CA LEU A 23 12.42 14.24 1.48
C LEU A 23 13.23 13.81 0.27
N GLN A 24 12.73 12.83 -0.48
CA GLN A 24 13.40 12.33 -1.68
C GLN A 24 12.38 11.91 -2.74
N PHE A 25 12.75 11.94 -4.02
CA PHE A 25 11.88 11.54 -5.14
C PHE A 25 11.89 10.02 -5.41
N SER A 26 12.72 9.27 -4.68
CA SER A 26 12.74 7.82 -4.68
C SER A 26 13.10 7.30 -3.30
N ALA A 27 12.52 6.17 -2.91
CA ALA A 27 12.96 5.42 -1.74
C ALA A 27 14.30 4.73 -2.09
N ILE A 28 15.39 5.49 -2.10
CA ILE A 28 16.73 4.92 -2.28
C ILE A 28 17.01 3.94 -1.13
N LYS A 29 17.62 2.80 -1.46
CA LYS A 29 18.21 1.87 -0.50
C LYS A 29 19.36 2.56 0.24
N MET A 30 19.05 3.28 1.31
CA MET A 30 20.05 3.72 2.28
C MET A 30 20.15 2.67 3.39
N ALA A 31 21.33 2.50 3.98
CA ALA A 31 21.51 1.61 5.12
C ALA A 31 21.01 2.24 6.43
N HIS A 32 21.01 3.58 6.50
CA HIS A 32 20.63 4.37 7.67
C HIS A 32 19.96 5.67 7.23
N ALA A 33 19.26 6.33 8.16
CA ALA A 33 18.77 7.68 7.93
C ALA A 33 19.95 8.67 7.71
N PRO A 34 19.82 9.66 6.82
CA PRO A 34 20.78 10.74 6.68
C PRO A 34 21.07 11.45 8.00
N PRO A 35 22.25 12.04 8.19
CA PRO A 35 22.58 12.77 9.42
C PRO A 35 21.49 13.79 9.80
N GLY A 36 21.10 13.78 11.08
CA GLY A 36 20.04 14.65 11.61
C GLY A 36 18.61 14.28 11.20
N HIS A 37 18.40 13.15 10.53
CA HIS A 37 17.08 12.65 10.16
C HIS A 37 16.81 11.28 10.80
N HIS A 38 15.53 10.91 10.84
CA HIS A 38 15.05 9.69 11.49
C HIS A 38 14.26 8.79 10.52
N SER A 39 13.84 9.34 9.39
CA SER A 39 13.09 8.64 8.35
C SER A 39 13.28 9.28 6.98
N ILE A 40 12.93 8.54 5.92
CA ILE A 40 12.81 9.05 4.54
C ILE A 40 11.35 9.07 4.14
N ILE A 41 10.98 10.11 3.39
CA ILE A 41 9.71 10.17 2.69
C ILE A 41 10.02 10.24 1.19
N GLY A 42 9.69 9.15 0.49
CA GLY A 42 9.66 9.10 -0.97
C GLY A 42 8.39 9.79 -1.46
N ARG A 43 8.52 10.93 -2.16
CA ARG A 43 7.38 11.65 -2.75
C ARG A 43 7.04 11.11 -4.14
N PRO A 44 5.75 11.07 -4.49
CA PRO A 44 5.35 10.80 -5.86
C PRO A 44 5.98 11.78 -6.84
N SER A 45 6.42 11.29 -8.00
CA SER A 45 6.99 12.10 -9.06
C SER A 45 6.74 11.49 -10.43
N SER A 46 6.73 12.32 -11.48
CA SER A 46 6.64 11.84 -12.86
C SER A 46 7.85 10.94 -13.18
N GLY A 47 7.60 9.70 -13.60
CA GLY A 47 8.63 8.69 -13.84
C GLY A 47 9.24 8.05 -12.58
N GLY A 48 8.72 8.36 -11.38
CA GLY A 48 9.16 7.80 -10.10
C GLY A 48 8.05 7.09 -9.36
N LEU A 49 7.91 7.35 -8.06
CA LEU A 49 6.87 6.74 -7.23
C LEU A 49 5.47 7.23 -7.63
N MET A 50 4.49 6.32 -7.63
CA MET A 50 3.07 6.66 -7.83
C MET A 50 2.40 7.13 -6.52
N PHE A 51 2.80 6.52 -5.40
CA PHE A 51 2.29 6.80 -4.06
C PHE A 51 3.45 7.14 -3.11
N PRO A 52 3.21 7.91 -2.04
CA PRO A 52 4.26 8.20 -1.08
C PRO A 52 4.71 6.93 -0.36
N GLU A 53 6.01 6.82 -0.13
CA GLU A 53 6.61 5.72 0.63
C GLU A 53 7.37 6.27 1.84
N TYR A 54 7.29 5.57 2.97
CA TYR A 54 7.91 5.98 4.23
C TYR A 54 8.90 4.91 4.68
N VAL A 55 10.14 5.31 4.95
CA VAL A 55 11.20 4.38 5.38
C VAL A 55 11.73 4.80 6.75
N VAL A 56 11.74 3.87 7.69
CA VAL A 56 12.44 3.96 8.98
C VAL A 56 13.55 2.91 9.03
N TYR A 57 14.60 3.17 9.80
CA TYR A 57 15.81 2.32 9.83
C TYR A 57 16.02 1.61 11.17
N ARG A 58 15.16 1.87 12.16
CA ARG A 58 15.17 1.21 13.47
C ARG A 58 13.84 0.52 13.70
N GLY A 59 13.87 -0.73 14.16
CA GLY A 59 12.66 -1.52 14.38
C GLY A 59 11.74 -0.90 15.44
N GLU A 60 12.31 -0.27 16.46
CA GLU A 60 11.59 0.37 17.57
C GLU A 60 10.78 1.60 17.12
N GLN A 61 11.02 2.13 15.92
CA GLN A 61 10.22 3.22 15.37
C GLN A 61 8.84 2.76 14.86
N ALA A 62 8.61 1.46 14.69
CA ALA A 62 7.36 0.92 14.19
C ALA A 62 6.73 -0.05 15.20
N TYR A 63 5.49 0.24 15.60
CA TYR A 63 4.67 -0.65 16.42
C TYR A 63 3.52 -1.21 15.57
N PRO A 64 3.39 -2.55 15.42
CA PRO A 64 2.30 -3.16 14.68
C PRO A 64 0.99 -3.00 15.48
N GLU A 65 0.24 -1.93 15.21
CA GLU A 65 -0.93 -1.57 16.02
C GLU A 65 -2.14 -2.45 15.68
N TYR A 66 -2.35 -2.76 14.39
CA TYR A 66 -3.45 -3.62 13.96
C TYR A 66 -3.01 -4.66 12.92
N LEU A 67 -3.54 -5.88 13.04
CA LEU A 67 -3.47 -6.93 12.02
C LEU A 67 -4.84 -7.05 11.33
N ILE A 68 -4.91 -6.63 10.07
CA ILE A 68 -6.14 -6.61 9.27
C ILE A 68 -6.16 -7.86 8.39
N THR A 69 -7.19 -8.69 8.55
CA THR A 69 -7.44 -9.84 7.66
C THR A 69 -8.48 -9.46 6.62
N PHE A 70 -8.19 -9.67 5.34
CA PHE A 70 -9.04 -9.20 4.23
C PHE A 70 -8.98 -10.13 3.01
N GLN A 71 -9.93 -9.97 2.09
CA GLN A 71 -9.89 -10.56 0.74
C GLN A 71 -9.92 -9.43 -0.29
N ILE A 72 -9.29 -9.65 -1.44
CA ILE A 72 -9.47 -8.75 -2.58
C ILE A 72 -10.71 -9.19 -3.36
N CYS A 73 -11.50 -8.23 -3.83
CA CYS A 73 -12.67 -8.50 -4.65
C CYS A 73 -12.28 -8.62 -6.11
N LYS A 74 -12.84 -9.61 -6.81
CA LYS A 74 -12.71 -9.68 -8.27
C LYS A 74 -13.50 -8.50 -8.86
N PRO A 75 -12.93 -7.71 -9.78
CA PRO A 75 -13.67 -6.65 -10.45
C PRO A 75 -14.89 -7.24 -11.17
N GLU A 76 -16.03 -6.57 -11.11
CA GLU A 76 -17.19 -6.96 -11.89
C GLU A 76 -16.88 -6.76 -13.38
N SER A 77 -17.13 -7.78 -14.20
CA SER A 77 -17.06 -7.65 -15.65
C SER A 77 -18.16 -6.70 -16.12
N PRO A 78 -17.89 -5.77 -17.05
CA PRO A 78 -18.93 -4.86 -17.57
C PRO A 78 -20.10 -5.58 -18.27
N ASP A 79 -19.99 -6.87 -18.57
CA ASP A 79 -21.01 -7.66 -19.27
C ASP A 79 -22.13 -8.22 -18.38
N ASN A 80 -22.04 -8.09 -17.04
CA ASN A 80 -23.01 -8.74 -16.14
C ASN A 80 -24.27 -7.90 -15.83
N SER A 81 -24.48 -6.80 -16.55
CA SER A 81 -25.69 -5.95 -16.44
C SER A 81 -26.79 -6.31 -17.46
N ALA A 82 -26.71 -7.45 -18.14
CA ALA A 82 -27.82 -7.94 -18.97
C ALA A 82 -28.89 -8.58 -18.06
N ALA A 83 -29.80 -7.74 -17.56
CA ALA A 83 -31.05 -8.20 -16.94
C ALA A 83 -31.79 -9.14 -17.91
N PRO A 84 -32.37 -10.26 -17.45
CA PRO A 84 -33.15 -11.13 -18.30
C PRO A 84 -34.41 -10.38 -18.75
N THR A 85 -34.49 -10.02 -20.03
CA THR A 85 -35.72 -9.54 -20.64
C THR A 85 -36.72 -10.69 -20.74
N PRO A 86 -37.96 -10.57 -20.21
CA PRO A 86 -38.95 -11.63 -20.33
C PRO A 86 -39.43 -11.71 -21.78
N LYS A 87 -39.28 -12.88 -22.41
CA LYS A 87 -39.92 -13.19 -23.70
C LYS A 87 -41.44 -13.30 -23.48
N LYS A 88 -42.22 -12.37 -24.05
CA LYS A 88 -43.67 -12.54 -24.22
C LYS A 88 -43.93 -13.57 -25.32
N SER A 89 -44.70 -14.60 -24.99
CA SER A 89 -45.41 -15.50 -25.92
C SER A 89 -46.62 -14.81 -26.52
#